data_AF-A0A0P9G404-F1
#
_entry.id   AF-A0A0P9G404-F1
#
_cell.length_a   1.000
_cell.length_b   1.000
_cell.length_c   1.000
_cell.angle_alpha   90.00
_cell.angle_beta   90.00
_cell.angle_gamma   90.00
#
_symmetry.space_group_name_H-M   'P 1'
#
loop_
_entity.id
_entity.type
_entity.pdbx_description
1 polymer ?
#
loop_
_entity_poly.entity_id
_entity_poly.type
_entity_poly.pdbx_seq_one_letter_code
_entity_poly.pdbx_strand_id
1 'polypeptide(L)'
;MTRFGPEYWDKNGYFRAPIGFVLVLVLLLRPYILWLFAAASRREDLNLMAIFYPQKQQFFVALAIAGLSIIVTFCYLFRRPNAMQWPKYIWRYARLLLLANVVMDLTWSLLQAKSQYYSFSIGLAVQLVLLSWAGLYLLKSRYLSVYFNEWPEPETKEEGK
;
A
#
# COMPACT_ATOMS: atom_id res chain seq x y z
N MET A 1 18.03 -9.40 20.79
CA MET A 1 17.85 -10.06 19.47
C MET A 1 16.53 -10.80 19.50
N THR A 2 15.50 -10.32 18.81
CA THR A 2 14.22 -11.04 18.67
C THR A 2 14.42 -12.16 17.67
N ARG A 3 14.46 -13.42 18.12
CA ARG A 3 14.48 -14.60 17.26
C ARG A 3 13.07 -14.79 16.68
N PHE A 4 12.94 -14.70 15.36
CA PHE A 4 11.70 -15.06 14.66
C PHE A 4 11.68 -16.58 14.44
N GLY A 5 10.52 -17.20 14.66
CA GLY A 5 10.32 -18.63 14.45
C GLY A 5 10.38 -19.04 12.96
N PRO A 6 10.54 -20.33 12.66
CA PRO A 6 10.58 -20.85 11.30
C PRO A 6 9.28 -20.59 10.51
N GLU A 7 8.15 -20.31 11.19
CA GLU A 7 6.87 -19.99 10.52
C GLU A 7 6.86 -18.69 9.70
N TYR A 8 7.84 -17.79 9.94
CA TYR A 8 7.95 -16.51 9.22
C TYR A 8 8.75 -16.61 7.91
N TRP A 9 9.37 -17.76 7.66
CA TRP A 9 10.22 -18.01 6.51
C TRP A 9 9.49 -18.84 5.46
N ASP A 10 9.54 -18.40 4.20
CA ASP A 10 9.04 -19.15 3.05
C ASP A 10 10.01 -20.29 2.69
N LYS A 11 9.54 -21.27 1.91
CA LYS A 11 10.32 -22.45 1.48
C LYS A 11 11.63 -22.10 0.76
N ASN A 12 11.71 -20.89 0.22
CA ASN A 12 12.87 -20.35 -0.50
C ASN A 12 13.76 -19.43 0.38
N GLY A 13 13.59 -19.45 1.71
CA GLY A 13 14.40 -18.64 2.63
C GLY A 13 14.06 -17.15 2.66
N TYR A 14 12.92 -16.73 2.11
CA TYR A 14 12.47 -15.34 2.15
C TYR A 14 11.48 -15.10 3.29
N PHE A 15 11.52 -13.94 3.96
CA PHE A 15 10.43 -13.58 4.87
C PHE A 15 9.09 -13.53 4.13
N ARG A 16 8.08 -14.21 4.67
CA ARG A 16 6.73 -14.21 4.11
C ARG A 16 6.12 -12.81 4.22
N ALA A 17 5.50 -12.33 3.14
CA ALA A 17 4.80 -11.05 3.13
C ALA A 17 3.74 -11.04 4.24
N PRO A 18 3.82 -10.10 5.21
CA PRO A 18 2.88 -10.09 6.32
C PRO A 18 1.49 -9.73 5.81
N ILE A 19 0.47 -10.45 6.27
CA ILE A 19 -0.92 -10.24 5.83
C ILE A 19 -1.34 -8.77 6.01
N GLY A 20 -0.86 -8.11 7.07
CA GLY A 20 -1.12 -6.71 7.35
C GLY A 20 -0.52 -5.76 6.29
N PHE A 21 0.65 -6.07 5.73
CA PHE A 21 1.21 -5.28 4.62
C PHE A 21 0.34 -5.39 3.37
N VAL A 22 -0.14 -6.59 3.05
CA VAL A 22 -1.05 -6.80 1.92
C VAL A 22 -2.36 -6.04 2.13
N LEU A 23 -2.93 -6.09 3.35
CA LEU A 23 -4.13 -5.33 3.70
C LEU A 23 -3.93 -3.82 3.56
N VAL A 24 -2.81 -3.29 4.04
CA VAL A 24 -2.43 -1.88 3.88
C VAL A 24 -2.32 -1.54 2.39
N LEU A 25 -1.61 -2.35 1.61
CA LEU A 25 -1.49 -2.13 0.17
C LEU A 25 -2.85 -2.08 -0.54
N VAL A 26 -3.72 -3.06 -0.30
CA VAL A 26 -5.07 -3.09 -0.88
C VAL A 26 -5.86 -1.85 -0.48
N LEU A 27 -5.75 -1.43 0.78
CA LEU A 27 -6.42 -0.25 1.28
C LEU A 27 -5.94 1.06 0.62
N LEU A 28 -4.65 1.17 0.35
CA LEU A 28 -4.07 2.34 -0.31
C LEU A 28 -4.33 2.31 -1.82
N LEU A 29 -4.40 1.12 -2.44
CA LEU A 29 -4.73 0.94 -3.86
C LEU A 29 -6.24 1.03 -4.16
N ARG A 30 -7.09 1.19 -3.14
CA ARG A 30 -8.55 1.30 -3.33
C ARG A 30 -8.98 2.28 -4.42
N PRO A 31 -8.38 3.48 -4.62
CA PRO A 31 -8.81 4.39 -5.68
C PRO A 31 -8.51 3.83 -7.06
N TYR A 32 -7.42 3.08 -7.23
CA TYR A 32 -7.09 2.37 -8.47
C TYR A 32 -8.00 1.17 -8.72
N ILE A 33 -8.40 0.45 -7.67
CA ILE A 33 -9.37 -0.65 -7.80
C ILE A 33 -10.71 -0.08 -8.30
N LEU A 34 -11.19 0.98 -7.66
CA LEU A 34 -12.40 1.68 -8.09
C LEU A 34 -12.27 2.24 -9.51
N TRP A 35 -11.11 2.79 -9.86
CA TRP A 35 -10.81 3.25 -11.22
C TRP A 35 -10.88 2.11 -12.24
N LEU A 36 -10.27 0.97 -11.93
CA LEU A 36 -10.26 -0.21 -12.81
C LEU A 36 -11.66 -0.76 -13.03
N PHE A 37 -12.49 -0.83 -11.97
CA PHE A 37 -13.89 -1.19 -12.08
C PHE A 37 -14.68 -0.20 -12.93
N ALA A 38 -14.44 1.10 -12.75
CA ALA A 38 -15.06 2.14 -13.56
C ALA A 38 -14.64 2.03 -15.04
N ALA A 39 -13.35 1.79 -15.32
CA ALA A 39 -12.82 1.63 -16.67
C ALA A 39 -13.27 0.33 -17.36
N ALA A 40 -13.41 -0.77 -16.59
CA ALA A 40 -13.92 -2.05 -17.09
C ALA A 40 -15.42 -2.00 -17.40
N SER A 41 -16.18 -1.22 -16.62
CA SER A 41 -17.59 -0.93 -16.88
C SER A 41 -17.72 0.07 -18.02
N ARG A 42 -17.56 -0.38 -19.27
CA ARG A 42 -17.77 0.39 -20.52
C ARG A 42 -19.19 0.99 -20.70
N ARG A 43 -20.03 1.01 -19.67
CA ARG A 43 -21.35 1.63 -19.68
C ARG A 43 -21.25 3.03 -19.08
N GLU A 44 -21.32 4.04 -19.93
CA GLU A 44 -21.27 5.47 -19.61
C GLU A 44 -22.40 5.93 -18.66
N ASP A 45 -23.44 5.11 -18.46
CA ASP A 45 -24.62 5.42 -17.64
C ASP A 45 -24.46 5.11 -16.14
N LEU A 46 -23.48 4.27 -15.77
CA LEU A 46 -23.22 3.94 -14.37
C LEU A 46 -22.31 5.01 -13.78
N ASN A 47 -22.94 6.09 -13.36
CA ASN A 47 -22.38 7.21 -12.60
C ASN A 47 -21.90 6.79 -11.19
N LEU A 48 -21.28 5.61 -11.06
CA LEU A 48 -20.64 5.08 -9.85
C LEU A 48 -19.59 6.05 -9.31
N MET A 49 -18.85 6.72 -10.22
CA MET A 49 -17.96 7.81 -9.84
C MET A 49 -18.71 8.98 -9.22
N ALA A 50 -19.86 9.42 -9.73
CA ALA A 50 -20.61 10.52 -9.10
C ALA A 50 -21.30 10.12 -7.78
N ILE A 51 -21.67 8.84 -7.60
CA ILE A 51 -22.24 8.33 -6.35
C ILE A 51 -21.21 8.37 -5.21
N PHE A 52 -19.95 8.01 -5.49
CA PHE A 52 -18.88 7.99 -4.48
C PHE A 52 -18.04 9.27 -4.44
N TYR A 53 -17.93 9.98 -5.56
CA TYR A 53 -17.14 11.21 -5.73
C TYR A 53 -17.94 12.25 -6.51
N PRO A 54 -18.70 13.12 -5.84
CA PRO A 54 -19.50 14.16 -6.50
C PRO A 54 -18.66 15.13 -7.34
N GLN A 55 -17.34 15.16 -7.14
CA GLN A 55 -16.41 15.94 -7.97
C GLN A 55 -15.26 15.06 -8.51
N LYS A 56 -15.07 15.10 -9.83
CA LYS A 56 -13.97 14.38 -10.53
C LYS A 56 -12.58 14.71 -9.94
N GLN A 57 -12.40 15.93 -9.44
CA GLN A 57 -11.14 16.40 -8.87
C GLN A 57 -10.75 15.64 -7.59
N GLN A 58 -11.73 15.28 -6.75
CA GLN A 58 -11.50 14.50 -5.52
C GLN A 58 -10.96 13.11 -5.82
N PHE A 59 -11.45 12.51 -6.91
CA PHE A 59 -11.01 11.22 -7.39
C PHE A 59 -9.56 11.26 -7.93
N PHE A 60 -9.22 12.25 -8.78
CA PHE A 60 -7.86 12.37 -9.31
C PHE A 60 -6.81 12.64 -8.23
N VAL A 61 -7.15 13.41 -7.19
CA VAL A 61 -6.25 13.62 -6.05
C VAL A 61 -6.02 12.32 -5.28
N ALA A 62 -7.10 11.56 -4.98
CA ALA A 62 -6.97 10.26 -4.34
C ALA A 62 -6.13 9.28 -5.18
N LEU A 63 -6.28 9.32 -6.52
CA LEU A 63 -5.49 8.53 -7.44
C LEU A 63 -4.01 8.93 -7.43
N ALA A 64 -3.72 10.24 -7.43
CA ALA A 64 -2.36 10.77 -7.35
C ALA A 64 -1.66 10.37 -6.04
N ILE A 65 -2.38 10.46 -4.92
CA ILE A 65 -1.87 10.02 -3.60
C ILE A 65 -1.55 8.53 -3.65
N ALA A 66 -2.50 7.70 -4.09
CA ALA A 66 -2.33 6.26 -4.21
C ALA A 66 -1.18 5.84 -5.15
N GLY A 67 -0.75 6.73 -6.06
CA GLY A 67 0.38 6.48 -6.97
C GLY A 67 1.67 6.15 -6.23
N LEU A 68 1.90 6.71 -5.05
CA LEU A 68 3.05 6.34 -4.21
C LEU A 68 3.01 4.85 -3.84
N SER A 69 1.84 4.32 -3.53
CA SER A 69 1.64 2.91 -3.21
C SER A 69 1.76 2.00 -4.42
N ILE A 70 1.43 2.48 -5.62
CA ILE A 70 1.62 1.70 -6.84
C ILE A 70 3.11 1.43 -7.08
N ILE A 71 3.97 2.43 -6.85
CA ILE A 71 5.43 2.28 -6.99
C ILE A 71 5.94 1.19 -6.04
N VAL A 72 5.46 1.20 -4.78
CA VAL A 72 5.79 0.17 -3.79
C VAL A 72 5.26 -1.20 -4.19
N THR A 73 4.05 -1.27 -4.75
CA THR A 73 3.44 -2.51 -5.26
C THR A 73 4.25 -3.08 -6.43
N PHE A 74 4.68 -2.25 -7.36
CA PHE A 74 5.54 -2.66 -8.46
C PHE A 74 6.88 -3.19 -7.93
N CYS A 75 7.51 -2.50 -6.99
CA CYS A 75 8.75 -2.99 -6.37
C CYS A 75 8.56 -4.35 -5.70
N TYR A 76 7.40 -4.58 -5.04
CA TYR A 76 7.03 -5.86 -4.48
C TYR A 76 6.91 -6.95 -5.56
N LEU A 77 6.25 -6.64 -6.68
CA LEU A 77 6.06 -7.58 -7.79
C LEU A 77 7.39 -7.91 -8.52
N PHE A 78 8.32 -6.95 -8.53
CA PHE A 78 9.66 -7.12 -9.08
C PHE A 78 10.65 -7.79 -8.11
N ARG A 79 10.24 -8.15 -6.88
CA ARG A 79 11.04 -8.95 -5.93
C ARG A 79 11.17 -10.39 -6.43
N ARG A 80 11.94 -10.60 -7.50
CA ARG A 80 12.34 -11.91 -8.03
C ARG A 80 13.83 -12.16 -7.77
N PRO A 81 14.26 -13.42 -7.62
CA PRO A 81 15.64 -13.79 -7.28
C PRO A 81 16.72 -13.34 -8.27
N ASN A 82 16.35 -12.85 -9.45
CA ASN A 82 17.27 -12.34 -10.48
C ASN A 82 16.97 -10.88 -10.87
N ALA A 83 16.37 -10.12 -9.95
CA ALA A 83 15.91 -8.77 -10.23
C ALA A 83 17.05 -7.74 -10.19
N MET A 84 16.88 -6.70 -11.00
CA MET A 84 17.79 -5.55 -11.12
C MET A 84 18.03 -4.88 -9.76
N GLN A 85 19.23 -4.31 -9.54
CA GLN A 85 19.65 -3.73 -8.26
C GLN A 85 18.89 -2.44 -7.87
N TRP A 86 18.26 -1.76 -8.83
CA TRP A 86 17.54 -0.48 -8.63
C TRP A 86 16.34 -0.58 -7.64
N PRO A 87 15.44 -1.58 -7.78
CA PRO A 87 14.37 -1.84 -6.81
C PRO A 87 14.81 -1.94 -5.35
N LYS A 88 16.05 -2.40 -5.06
CA LYS A 88 16.59 -2.52 -3.70
C LYS A 88 16.64 -1.17 -2.99
N TYR A 89 17.04 -0.11 -3.69
CA TYR A 89 17.10 1.25 -3.13
C TYR A 89 15.71 1.78 -2.80
N ILE A 90 14.75 1.61 -3.71
CA ILE A 90 13.36 2.06 -3.50
C ILE A 90 12.71 1.25 -2.37
N TRP A 91 13.01 -0.04 -2.27
CA TRP A 91 12.47 -0.93 -1.24
C TRP A 91 12.82 -0.50 0.18
N ARG A 92 14.04 0.03 0.39
CA ARG A 92 14.45 0.58 1.68
C ARG A 92 13.60 1.80 2.10
N TYR A 93 13.17 2.59 1.13
CA TYR A 93 12.27 3.74 1.33
C TYR A 93 10.79 3.38 1.24
N ALA A 94 10.42 2.15 0.85
CA ALA A 94 9.03 1.75 0.66
C ALA A 94 8.18 1.95 1.93
N ARG A 95 8.75 1.73 3.11
CA ARG A 95 8.08 2.04 4.39
C ARG A 95 7.73 3.52 4.50
N LEU A 96 8.67 4.40 4.17
CA LEU A 96 8.45 5.85 4.21
C LEU A 96 7.45 6.30 3.15
N LEU A 97 7.51 5.71 1.94
CA LEU A 97 6.54 6.00 0.87
C LEU A 97 5.11 5.59 1.26
N LEU A 98 4.93 4.41 1.86
CA LEU A 98 3.62 3.98 2.35
C LEU A 98 3.12 4.85 3.50
N LEU A 99 4.01 5.23 4.42
CA LEU A 99 3.65 6.11 5.53
C LEU A 99 3.25 7.50 5.03
N ALA A 100 4.03 8.07 4.10
CA ALA A 100 3.70 9.34 3.44
C ALA A 100 2.34 9.25 2.72
N ASN A 101 2.08 8.15 2.00
CA ASN A 101 0.80 7.92 1.35
C ASN A 101 -0.35 7.84 2.37
N VAL A 102 -0.19 7.17 3.51
CA VAL A 102 -1.21 7.12 4.58
C VAL A 102 -1.48 8.52 5.13
N VAL A 103 -0.43 9.30 5.41
CA VAL A 103 -0.57 10.66 5.97
C VAL A 103 -1.25 11.59 4.97
N MET A 104 -0.88 11.53 3.69
CA MET A 104 -1.53 12.31 2.64
C MET A 104 -3.01 11.92 2.50
N ASP A 105 -3.32 10.62 2.52
CA ASP A 105 -4.69 10.11 2.36
C ASP A 105 -5.58 10.43 3.58
N LEU A 106 -5.01 10.39 4.79
CA LEU A 106 -5.66 10.87 6.02
C LEU A 106 -5.95 12.37 5.95
N THR A 107 -4.95 13.17 5.55
CA THR A 107 -5.10 14.62 5.42
C THR A 107 -6.20 14.95 4.41
N TRP A 108 -6.22 14.27 3.26
CA TRP A 108 -7.26 14.43 2.26
C TRP A 108 -8.64 14.06 2.77
N SER A 109 -8.76 12.93 3.48
CA SER A 109 -10.02 12.47 4.08
C SER A 109 -10.56 13.46 5.12
N LEU A 110 -9.67 14.09 5.91
CA LEU A 110 -10.03 15.15 6.87
C LEU A 110 -10.49 16.43 6.17
N LEU A 111 -9.83 16.83 5.06
CA LEU A 111 -10.25 17.98 4.27
C LEU A 111 -11.64 17.78 3.67
N GLN A 112 -11.93 16.57 3.16
CA GLN A 112 -13.27 16.23 2.68
C GLN A 112 -14.33 16.25 3.79
N ALA A 113 -14.00 15.73 4.98
CA ALA A 113 -14.90 15.80 6.14
C ALA A 113 -15.22 17.26 6.54
N LYS A 114 -14.23 18.16 6.47
CA LYS A 114 -14.41 19.59 6.73
C LYS A 114 -15.31 20.25 5.67
N SER A 115 -15.13 19.95 4.39
CA SER A 115 -15.96 20.54 3.32
C SER A 115 -17.42 20.09 3.37
N GLN A 116 -17.69 18.91 3.95
CA GLN A 116 -19.04 18.35 4.09
C GLN A 116 -19.77 18.84 5.37
N TYR A 117 -19.28 19.88 6.06
CA TYR A 117 -19.81 20.37 7.34
C TYR A 117 -19.95 19.27 8.42
N TYR A 118 -19.04 18.28 8.43
CA TYR A 118 -19.11 17.13 9.35
C TYR A 118 -20.42 16.32 9.27
N SER A 119 -21.13 16.38 8.15
CA SER A 119 -22.24 15.45 7.92
C SER A 119 -21.70 14.02 8.05
N PHE A 120 -22.21 13.29 9.05
CA PHE A 120 -21.64 12.02 9.47
C PHE A 120 -21.87 10.96 8.38
N SER A 121 -20.85 10.74 7.55
CA SER A 121 -20.83 9.68 6.56
C SER A 121 -20.14 8.45 7.13
N ILE A 122 -20.89 7.35 7.22
CA ILE A 122 -20.36 6.06 7.68
C ILE A 122 -19.13 5.64 6.87
N GLY A 123 -19.12 5.94 5.56
CA GLY A 123 -18.03 5.58 4.65
C GLY A 123 -16.73 6.33 4.97
N LEU A 124 -16.82 7.64 5.24
CA LEU A 124 -15.66 8.44 5.64
C LEU A 124 -15.14 8.02 7.01
N ALA A 125 -16.03 7.71 7.96
CA ALA A 125 -15.63 7.26 9.29
C ALA A 125 -14.87 5.93 9.24
N VAL A 126 -15.41 4.93 8.53
CA VAL A 126 -14.74 3.63 8.35
C VAL A 126 -13.39 3.81 7.65
N GLN A 127 -13.33 4.65 6.61
CA GLN A 127 -12.09 4.95 5.90
C GLN A 127 -11.02 5.55 6.83
N LEU A 128 -11.38 6.54 7.64
CA LEU A 128 -10.45 7.16 8.59
C LEU A 128 -9.93 6.15 9.62
N VAL A 129 -10.81 5.28 10.15
CA VAL A 129 -10.41 4.24 11.12
C VAL A 129 -9.43 3.26 10.48
N LEU A 130 -9.73 2.77 9.28
CA LEU A 130 -8.85 1.83 8.61
C LEU A 130 -7.51 2.45 8.21
N LEU A 131 -7.49 3.72 7.78
CA LEU A 131 -6.25 4.46 7.49
C LEU A 131 -5.41 4.70 8.75
N SER A 132 -6.07 5.03 9.86
CA SER A 132 -5.40 5.20 11.15
C SER A 132 -4.79 3.88 11.61
N TRP A 133 -5.53 2.77 11.46
CA TRP A 133 -5.03 1.43 11.74
C TRP A 133 -3.83 1.08 10.84
N ALA A 134 -3.90 1.37 9.54
CA ALA A 134 -2.81 1.15 8.60
C ALA A 134 -1.54 1.94 9.00
N GLY A 135 -1.69 3.22 9.35
CA GLY A 135 -0.60 4.07 9.81
C GLY A 135 0.03 3.56 11.12
N LEU A 136 -0.79 3.21 12.11
CA LEU A 136 -0.33 2.62 13.37
C LEU A 136 0.39 1.28 13.15
N TYR A 137 -0.11 0.45 12.23
CA TYR A 137 0.52 -0.81 11.86
C TYR A 137 1.90 -0.58 11.22
N LEU A 138 2.01 0.36 10.27
CA LEU A 138 3.27 0.76 9.63
C LEU A 138 4.30 1.36 10.63
N LEU A 139 3.82 2.06 11.66
CA LEU A 139 4.66 2.65 12.71
C LEU A 139 5.14 1.62 13.73
N LYS A 140 4.21 0.80 14.26
CA LYS A 140 4.46 -0.11 15.39
C LYS A 140 5.03 -1.47 14.96
N SER A 141 4.79 -1.90 13.72
CA SER A 141 5.25 -3.20 13.24
C SER A 141 6.77 -3.22 13.03
N ARG A 142 7.49 -3.78 14.00
CA ARG A 142 8.93 -4.09 13.86
C ARG A 142 9.19 -5.14 12.78
N TYR A 143 8.23 -6.03 12.51
CA TYR A 143 8.33 -7.07 11.48
C TYR A 143 8.45 -6.47 10.08
N LEU A 144 7.71 -5.39 9.78
CA LEU A 144 7.83 -4.66 8.52
C LEU A 144 9.23 -4.07 8.33
N SER A 145 9.83 -3.53 9.40
CA SER A 145 11.15 -2.93 9.30
C SER A 145 12.23 -3.95 8.96
N VAL A 146 12.10 -5.19 9.42
CA VAL A 146 13.00 -6.30 9.06
C VAL A 146 12.71 -6.74 7.63
N TYR A 147 11.43 -6.90 7.26
CA TYR A 147 10.99 -7.29 5.92
C TYR A 147 11.43 -6.32 4.80
N PHE A 148 11.42 -5.00 5.06
CA PHE A 148 11.89 -3.99 4.11
C PHE A 148 13.41 -3.88 4.04
N ASN A 149 14.12 -4.34 5.06
CA ASN A 149 15.58 -4.34 5.08
C ASN A 149 16.16 -5.62 4.44
N GLU A 150 15.35 -6.66 4.31
CA GLU A 150 15.73 -7.90 3.68
C GLU A 150 15.41 -7.86 2.17
N TRP A 151 16.47 -7.83 1.37
CA TRP A 151 16.41 -7.98 -0.08
C TRP A 151 16.89 -9.39 -0.44
N PRO A 152 16.21 -10.13 -1.33
CA PRO A 152 16.71 -11.41 -1.81
C PRO A 152 18.01 -11.17 -2.56
N GLU A 153 19.13 -11.48 -1.94
CA GLU A 153 20.42 -11.56 -2.62
C GLU A 153 20.47 -12.92 -3.33
N PRO A 154 20.98 -12.98 -4.57
CA PRO A 154 21.14 -14.25 -5.26
C PRO A 154 22.01 -15.13 -4.37
N GLU A 155 21.58 -16.38 -4.16
CA GLU A 155 22.38 -17.35 -3.42
C GLU A 155 23.77 -17.37 -4.07
N THR A 156 24.78 -16.88 -3.34
CA THR A 156 26.16 -17.14 -3.69
C THR A 156 26.27 -18.64 -3.59
N LYS A 157 26.21 -19.33 -4.73
CA LYS A 157 26.66 -20.71 -4.80
C LYS A 157 28.10 -20.64 -4.32
N GLU A 158 28.35 -21.03 -3.08
CA GLU A 158 29.69 -21.39 -2.66
C GLU A 158 30.08 -22.51 -3.63
N GLU A 159 30.91 -22.14 -4.61
CA GLU A 159 31.57 -23.08 -5.48
C GLU A 159 32.33 -24.02 -4.55
N GLY A 160 31.80 -25.22 -4.39
CA GLY A 160 32.57 -26.32 -3.86
C GLY A 160 33.74 -26.57 -4.80
N LYS A 161 34.90 -25.99 -4.50
CA LYS A 161 36.22 -26.61 -4.68
C LYS A 161 37.33 -25.85 -3.97
#